data_AF-A0A507R3C8-F1
#
_entry.id   AF-A0A507R3C8-F1
#
_cell.length_a   1.000
_cell.length_b   1.000
_cell.length_c   1.000
_cell.angle_alpha   90.00
_cell.angle_beta   90.00
_cell.angle_gamma   90.00
#
_symmetry.space_group_name_H-M   'P 1'
#
loop_
_entity.id
_entity.type
_entity.pdbx_description
1 polymer ?
#
loop_
_entity_poly.entity_id
_entity_poly.type
_entity_poly.pdbx_seq_one_letter_code
_entity_poly.pdbx_strand_id
1 'polypeptide(L)'
;MSENILASRVHRVVNEFGTTPLAGTPVEDNNHGTLEATPSTVLAMLIDAMLKSHPISHNLSQKAVKTILGAGYHDIERLRESSWEERTMVLKDGGYNRYREQGATNLGDLAKVVCEEYDGDLNNLLKKANYDRSRVRALVKEFRGFGDLAVDIFFDNVQSVWPSIAPFIDRRSLNTAAETGIGTDLDAIYAELGHDPLEINNDILTSSPVPVKSISTESPSRFSSLSEYPLDEPFALNAAYFKDSDSDKVNLGIGVYRTEDGDPWPLPVVEEVERQKQQEKNPSRHEYLTIQGDVEFLALARDLAFGFHDGQPESYLVQQRNRIASVQTVSGTGANRVGADFLARAAHPRTVWIPEPTWSNHHAIWAYAGVGRRTYPYYDFEGKCFNHAGTTETLSTLAQPGDVVVFHACAHNPTGADPSKDQWAKLAELCHSKGLIPIFDLAYQGFASGSIDEDAWVIKHFLNVRPQLEFCVAQSFSKNFGLYGQRTGALHVVSRTTSETDPVSRIVLSNLCNLVRGEYSLPPRAGSDIVKTVLASRELRENWYDDLRHMSGRIKAMRQALYDELIRLSTPGTWDHILSQIGMFSYTGLSEEQVLAIRSRHHIYMLKSGRISMCGLNHKNVGYVAKAIDDVVRTVV
;
A
#
# COMPACT_ATOMS: atom_id res chain seq x y z
N MET A 1 -33.99 -21.37 -45.37
CA MET A 1 -34.51 -20.61 -44.21
C MET A 1 -33.42 -20.16 -43.23
N SER A 2 -32.20 -20.74 -43.25
CA SER A 2 -31.07 -20.34 -42.38
C SER A 2 -30.24 -19.16 -42.91
N GLU A 3 -29.99 -19.08 -44.22
CA GLU A 3 -29.17 -17.99 -44.84
C GLU A 3 -29.74 -16.59 -44.56
N ASN A 4 -31.07 -16.43 -44.67
CA ASN A 4 -31.74 -15.14 -44.44
C ASN A 4 -31.67 -14.67 -42.97
N ILE A 5 -31.36 -15.57 -42.03
CA ILE A 5 -31.18 -15.24 -40.61
C ILE A 5 -29.74 -14.75 -40.36
N LEU A 6 -28.74 -15.40 -40.98
CA LEU A 6 -27.33 -14.99 -40.85
C LEU A 6 -27.11 -13.58 -41.40
N ALA A 7 -27.56 -13.33 -42.65
CA ALA A 7 -27.49 -12.03 -43.29
C ALA A 7 -28.11 -10.93 -42.42
N SER A 8 -29.32 -11.17 -41.89
CA SER A 8 -30.03 -10.21 -41.02
C SER A 8 -29.34 -9.93 -39.68
N ARG A 9 -28.55 -10.89 -39.16
CA ARG A 9 -27.82 -10.75 -37.90
C ARG A 9 -26.51 -10.03 -38.11
N VAL A 10 -25.73 -10.41 -39.12
CA VAL A 10 -24.47 -9.76 -39.48
C VAL A 10 -24.70 -8.27 -39.74
N HIS A 11 -25.65 -7.94 -40.64
CA HIS A 11 -25.96 -6.54 -40.96
C HIS A 11 -26.53 -5.77 -39.75
N ARG A 12 -27.23 -6.42 -38.82
CA ARG A 12 -27.71 -5.74 -37.61
C ARG A 12 -26.56 -5.36 -36.69
N VAL A 13 -25.63 -6.27 -36.44
CA VAL A 13 -24.50 -6.00 -35.53
C VAL A 13 -23.58 -4.92 -36.14
N VAL A 14 -23.33 -4.98 -37.45
CA VAL A 14 -22.59 -3.94 -38.18
C VAL A 14 -23.28 -2.58 -38.04
N ASN A 15 -24.59 -2.49 -38.31
CA ASN A 15 -25.29 -1.21 -38.27
C ASN A 15 -25.45 -0.63 -36.85
N GLU A 16 -25.53 -1.47 -35.82
CA GLU A 16 -25.79 -1.03 -34.44
C GLU A 16 -24.51 -0.78 -33.64
N PHE A 17 -23.42 -1.50 -33.94
CA PHE A 17 -22.17 -1.47 -33.15
C PHE A 17 -20.91 -1.26 -33.99
N GLY A 18 -21.03 -1.21 -35.31
CA GLY A 18 -19.90 -1.00 -36.19
C GLY A 18 -19.29 0.39 -36.00
N THR A 19 -17.98 0.41 -35.80
CA THR A 19 -17.18 1.62 -35.80
C THR A 19 -15.99 1.41 -36.72
N THR A 20 -15.72 2.41 -37.53
CA THR A 20 -14.53 2.49 -38.36
C THR A 20 -13.24 2.48 -37.50
N PRO A 21 -12.14 1.91 -38.01
CA PRO A 21 -10.84 2.02 -37.36
C PRO A 21 -10.49 3.49 -37.12
N LEU A 22 -9.88 3.78 -35.97
CA LEU A 22 -9.48 5.14 -35.60
C LEU A 22 -10.66 6.13 -35.47
N ALA A 23 -11.88 5.64 -35.23
CA ALA A 23 -13.09 6.45 -35.05
C ALA A 23 -12.91 7.64 -34.09
N GLY A 24 -13.20 8.84 -34.58
CA GLY A 24 -13.13 10.10 -33.83
C GLY A 24 -11.72 10.47 -33.39
N THR A 25 -10.73 10.10 -34.20
CA THR A 25 -9.34 10.61 -34.13
C THR A 25 -9.07 11.56 -35.30
N PRO A 26 -8.08 12.45 -35.19
CA PRO A 26 -7.75 13.39 -36.28
C PRO A 26 -7.37 12.72 -37.61
N VAL A 27 -6.98 11.44 -37.60
CA VAL A 27 -6.55 10.72 -38.80
C VAL A 27 -7.75 10.32 -39.67
N GLU A 28 -8.87 9.96 -39.05
CA GLU A 28 -10.12 9.65 -39.75
C GLU A 28 -10.79 10.93 -40.27
N ASP A 29 -10.90 11.96 -39.42
CA ASP A 29 -11.56 13.24 -39.74
C ASP A 29 -10.92 13.94 -40.95
N ASN A 30 -9.60 13.77 -41.13
CA ASN A 30 -8.84 14.40 -42.21
C ASN A 30 -9.00 13.73 -43.59
N ASN A 31 -9.49 12.49 -43.66
CA ASN A 31 -9.67 11.76 -44.92
C ASN A 31 -11.14 11.66 -45.36
N HIS A 32 -11.98 12.58 -44.92
CA HIS A 32 -13.41 12.65 -45.29
C HIS A 32 -14.18 11.34 -45.06
N GLY A 33 -13.81 10.58 -44.01
CA GLY A 33 -14.46 9.32 -43.65
C GLY A 33 -14.00 8.08 -44.43
N THR A 34 -13.03 8.21 -45.36
CA THR A 34 -12.44 7.07 -46.09
C THR A 34 -10.99 6.85 -45.67
N LEU A 35 -10.67 5.69 -45.11
CA LEU A 35 -9.29 5.36 -44.72
C LEU A 35 -8.49 4.84 -45.93
N GLU A 36 -7.33 5.43 -46.19
CA GLU A 36 -6.37 4.96 -47.18
C GLU A 36 -5.11 4.41 -46.50
N ALA A 37 -4.39 3.52 -47.18
CA ALA A 37 -3.12 2.94 -46.71
C ALA A 37 -1.95 3.96 -46.72
N THR A 38 -2.14 5.15 -46.16
CA THR A 38 -1.08 6.16 -46.04
C THR A 38 -0.11 5.79 -44.92
N PRO A 39 1.16 6.24 -44.96
CA PRO A 39 2.11 6.03 -43.86
C PRO A 39 1.54 6.46 -42.50
N SER A 40 0.85 7.60 -42.48
CA SER A 40 0.19 8.16 -41.30
C SER A 40 -0.93 7.26 -40.76
N THR A 41 -1.78 6.73 -41.65
CA THR A 41 -2.91 5.87 -41.24
C THR A 41 -2.42 4.56 -40.65
N VAL A 42 -1.45 3.91 -41.30
CA VAL A 42 -0.90 2.62 -40.79
C VAL A 42 -0.13 2.83 -39.48
N LEU A 43 0.62 3.94 -39.35
CA LEU A 43 1.29 4.30 -38.09
C LEU A 43 0.29 4.54 -36.96
N ALA A 44 -0.81 5.25 -37.23
CA ALA A 44 -1.87 5.47 -36.26
C ALA A 44 -2.51 4.14 -35.78
N MET A 45 -2.78 3.20 -36.69
CA MET A 45 -3.30 1.87 -36.36
C MET A 45 -2.32 1.05 -35.50
N LEU A 46 -1.01 1.15 -35.78
CA LEU A 46 0.02 0.48 -34.99
C LEU A 46 0.12 1.06 -33.57
N ILE A 47 0.06 2.41 -33.44
CA ILE A 47 0.04 3.09 -32.14
C ILE A 47 -1.23 2.74 -31.35
N ASP A 48 -2.39 2.69 -32.01
CA ASP A 48 -3.66 2.29 -31.41
C ASP A 48 -3.56 0.88 -30.77
N ALA A 49 -3.03 -0.08 -31.52
CA ALA A 49 -2.81 -1.44 -31.06
C ALA A 49 -1.82 -1.53 -29.87
N MET A 50 -0.75 -0.74 -29.90
CA MET A 50 0.22 -0.68 -28.81
C MET A 50 -0.40 -0.19 -27.49
N LEU A 51 -1.25 0.85 -27.56
CA LEU A 51 -1.88 1.43 -26.37
C LEU A 51 -3.07 0.59 -25.85
N LYS A 52 -3.87 -0.01 -26.76
CA LYS A 52 -5.05 -0.82 -26.39
C LYS A 52 -4.70 -2.23 -25.89
N SER A 53 -3.50 -2.74 -26.16
CA SER A 53 -3.07 -4.08 -25.72
C SER A 53 -2.62 -4.17 -24.25
N HIS A 54 -2.52 -3.04 -23.55
CA HIS A 54 -2.20 -3.02 -22.11
C HIS A 54 -3.47 -3.18 -21.25
N PRO A 55 -3.36 -3.72 -20.01
CA PRO A 55 -4.53 -3.95 -19.15
C PRO A 55 -5.01 -2.64 -18.50
N ILE A 56 -5.66 -1.82 -19.32
CA ILE A 56 -6.31 -0.56 -18.96
C ILE A 56 -7.75 -0.53 -19.53
N SER A 57 -8.61 0.32 -18.98
CA SER A 57 -9.99 0.43 -19.48
C SER A 57 -10.03 0.98 -20.91
N HIS A 58 -10.94 0.47 -21.74
CA HIS A 58 -11.14 0.90 -23.13
C HIS A 58 -11.30 2.43 -23.26
N ASN A 59 -12.06 3.08 -22.38
CA ASN A 59 -12.23 4.54 -22.44
C ASN A 59 -10.93 5.32 -22.21
N LEU A 60 -10.06 4.82 -21.33
CA LEU A 60 -8.75 5.44 -21.07
C LEU A 60 -7.77 5.16 -22.20
N SER A 61 -7.76 3.96 -22.80
CA SER A 61 -6.93 3.68 -23.97
C SER A 61 -7.39 4.52 -25.18
N GLN A 62 -8.69 4.61 -25.44
CA GLN A 62 -9.25 5.49 -26.47
C GLN A 62 -8.89 6.96 -26.25
N LYS A 63 -9.05 7.46 -25.02
CA LYS A 63 -8.63 8.84 -24.69
C LYS A 63 -7.13 9.04 -24.96
N ALA A 64 -6.29 8.09 -24.54
CA ALA A 64 -4.85 8.17 -24.76
C ALA A 64 -4.48 8.17 -26.26
N VAL A 65 -5.12 7.32 -27.06
CA VAL A 65 -4.95 7.29 -28.52
C VAL A 65 -5.35 8.64 -29.13
N LYS A 66 -6.53 9.18 -28.78
CA LYS A 66 -6.97 10.50 -29.28
C LYS A 66 -5.99 11.61 -28.90
N THR A 67 -5.48 11.62 -27.67
CA THR A 67 -4.50 12.62 -27.23
C THR A 67 -3.17 12.49 -27.98
N ILE A 68 -2.68 11.26 -28.19
CA ILE A 68 -1.42 10.99 -28.90
C ILE A 68 -1.52 11.36 -30.38
N LEU A 69 -2.60 10.94 -31.05
CA LEU A 69 -2.82 11.28 -32.45
C LEU A 69 -3.14 12.78 -32.61
N GLY A 70 -3.81 13.39 -31.64
CA GLY A 70 -4.03 14.85 -31.54
C GLY A 70 -2.75 15.66 -31.37
N ALA A 71 -1.73 15.07 -30.73
CA ALA A 71 -0.39 15.65 -30.66
C ALA A 71 0.41 15.46 -31.96
N GLY A 72 -0.18 14.88 -33.01
CA GLY A 72 0.43 14.70 -34.33
C GLY A 72 1.39 13.51 -34.43
N TYR A 73 1.40 12.60 -33.47
CA TYR A 73 2.34 11.45 -33.46
C TYR A 73 2.02 10.35 -34.48
N HIS A 74 0.96 10.51 -35.29
CA HIS A 74 0.75 9.73 -36.51
C HIS A 74 1.65 10.18 -37.68
N ASP A 75 2.34 11.32 -37.55
CA ASP A 75 3.43 11.71 -38.44
C ASP A 75 4.75 11.14 -37.88
N ILE A 76 5.43 10.32 -38.67
CA ILE A 76 6.65 9.63 -38.27
C ILE A 76 7.80 10.61 -37.96
N GLU A 77 7.90 11.72 -38.69
CA GLU A 77 8.96 12.71 -38.49
C GLU A 77 8.73 13.43 -37.16
N ARG A 78 7.48 13.83 -36.89
CA ARG A 78 7.10 14.45 -35.62
C ARG A 78 7.27 13.52 -34.42
N LEU A 79 6.94 12.23 -34.58
CA LEU A 79 7.16 11.25 -33.54
C LEU A 79 8.65 11.01 -33.29
N ARG A 80 9.47 10.95 -34.34
CA ARG A 80 10.93 10.79 -34.23
C ARG A 80 11.60 11.97 -33.54
N GLU A 81 11.17 13.19 -33.86
CA GLU A 81 11.72 14.43 -33.28
C GLU A 81 11.30 14.66 -31.81
N SER A 82 10.21 14.04 -31.37
CA SER A 82 9.75 14.17 -29.99
C SER A 82 10.76 13.60 -28.98
N SER A 83 10.97 14.32 -27.88
CA SER A 83 11.71 13.87 -26.72
C SER A 83 10.93 12.82 -25.92
N TRP A 84 11.64 12.09 -25.06
CA TRP A 84 10.99 11.13 -24.16
C TRP A 84 10.03 11.83 -23.18
N GLU A 85 10.41 13.02 -22.72
CA GLU A 85 9.62 13.87 -21.81
C GLU A 85 8.33 14.35 -22.46
N GLU A 86 8.38 14.82 -23.71
CA GLU A 86 7.19 15.24 -24.46
C GLU A 86 6.22 14.07 -24.65
N ARG A 87 6.72 12.91 -25.07
CA ARG A 87 5.88 11.70 -25.21
C ARG A 87 5.25 11.30 -23.89
N THR A 88 6.01 11.36 -22.80
CA THR A 88 5.53 11.04 -21.45
C THR A 88 4.43 12.00 -21.01
N MET A 89 4.54 13.29 -21.33
CA MET A 89 3.52 14.29 -21.01
C MET A 89 2.25 14.09 -21.83
N VAL A 90 2.35 13.87 -23.14
CA VAL A 90 1.17 13.60 -23.98
C VAL A 90 0.43 12.34 -23.50
N LEU A 91 1.16 11.28 -23.12
CA LEU A 91 0.56 10.07 -22.54
C LEU A 91 -0.10 10.34 -21.18
N LYS A 92 0.51 11.19 -20.34
CA LYS A 92 -0.08 11.61 -19.06
C LYS A 92 -1.38 12.38 -19.26
N ASP A 93 -1.41 13.32 -20.21
CA ASP A 93 -2.60 14.13 -20.52
C ASP A 93 -3.74 13.27 -21.10
N GLY A 94 -3.37 12.21 -21.84
CA GLY A 94 -4.26 11.16 -22.30
C GLY A 94 -4.79 10.22 -21.20
N GLY A 95 -4.30 10.35 -19.96
CA GLY A 95 -4.69 9.51 -18.83
C GLY A 95 -3.96 8.17 -18.74
N TYR A 96 -2.93 7.94 -19.55
CA TYR A 96 -2.13 6.70 -19.62
C TYR A 96 -1.10 6.58 -18.48
N ASN A 97 -1.46 7.04 -17.27
CA ASN A 97 -0.53 7.32 -16.17
C ASN A 97 0.30 6.14 -15.68
N ARG A 98 -0.27 4.93 -15.66
CA ARG A 98 0.39 3.72 -15.17
C ARG A 98 1.53 3.25 -16.08
N TYR A 99 1.41 3.54 -17.37
CA TYR A 99 2.29 3.01 -18.41
C TYR A 99 2.96 4.13 -19.23
N ARG A 100 2.84 5.40 -18.81
CA ARG A 100 3.31 6.57 -19.60
C ARG A 100 4.79 6.53 -19.92
N GLU A 101 5.63 6.11 -18.98
CA GLU A 101 7.08 6.05 -19.15
C GLU A 101 7.47 4.93 -20.11
N GLN A 102 6.91 3.73 -19.90
CA GLN A 102 7.13 2.60 -20.81
C GLN A 102 6.55 2.87 -22.20
N GLY A 103 5.38 3.51 -22.29
CA GLY A 103 4.74 3.90 -23.54
C GLY A 103 5.56 4.95 -24.29
N ALA A 104 6.13 5.93 -23.60
CA ALA A 104 7.01 6.94 -24.20
C ALA A 104 8.29 6.32 -24.76
N THR A 105 8.86 5.34 -24.06
CA THR A 105 10.00 4.55 -24.54
C THR A 105 9.61 3.73 -25.77
N ASN A 106 8.50 2.99 -25.72
CA ASN A 106 8.05 2.17 -26.85
C ASN A 106 7.71 3.00 -28.09
N LEU A 107 7.11 4.18 -27.93
CA LEU A 107 6.85 5.12 -29.03
C LEU A 107 8.15 5.59 -29.70
N GLY A 108 9.19 5.89 -28.92
CA GLY A 108 10.50 6.26 -29.44
C GLY A 108 11.18 5.09 -30.17
N ASP A 109 11.15 3.90 -29.58
CA ASP A 109 11.68 2.69 -30.20
C ASP A 109 10.94 2.34 -31.50
N LEU A 110 9.61 2.48 -31.51
CA LEU A 110 8.77 2.29 -32.69
C LEU A 110 9.16 3.25 -33.80
N ALA A 111 9.28 4.55 -33.52
CA ALA A 111 9.67 5.54 -34.53
C ALA A 111 11.03 5.22 -35.14
N LYS A 112 11.99 4.81 -34.31
CA LYS A 112 13.32 4.39 -34.76
C LYS A 112 13.22 3.20 -35.73
N VAL A 113 12.51 2.13 -35.35
CA VAL A 113 12.36 0.93 -36.19
C VAL A 113 11.64 1.25 -37.50
N VAL A 114 10.58 2.07 -37.46
CA VAL A 114 9.84 2.47 -38.67
C VAL A 114 10.74 3.24 -39.64
N CYS A 115 11.57 4.17 -39.16
CA CYS A 115 12.51 4.89 -40.00
C CYS A 115 13.64 4.00 -40.53
N GLU A 116 14.25 3.15 -39.70
CA GLU A 116 15.44 2.38 -40.05
C GLU A 116 15.13 1.14 -40.93
N GLU A 117 14.03 0.44 -40.65
CA GLU A 117 13.73 -0.87 -41.27
C GLU A 117 12.66 -0.80 -42.35
N TYR A 118 11.90 0.31 -42.41
CA TYR A 118 10.72 0.47 -43.26
C TYR A 118 10.67 1.85 -43.98
N ASP A 119 11.78 2.60 -43.99
CA ASP A 119 11.92 3.90 -44.68
C ASP A 119 10.84 4.93 -44.28
N GLY A 120 10.39 4.91 -43.02
CA GLY A 120 9.36 5.82 -42.51
C GLY A 120 7.93 5.45 -42.92
N ASP A 121 7.74 4.36 -43.68
CA ASP A 121 6.44 3.94 -44.21
C ASP A 121 6.18 2.46 -43.90
N LEU A 122 5.25 2.22 -42.97
CA LEU A 122 4.86 0.86 -42.57
C LEU A 122 4.21 0.04 -43.70
N ASN A 123 3.80 0.63 -44.82
CA ASN A 123 3.41 -0.15 -46.00
C ASN A 123 4.58 -0.97 -46.56
N ASN A 124 5.82 -0.57 -46.31
CA ASN A 124 6.99 -1.35 -46.66
C ASN A 124 7.11 -2.62 -45.81
N LEU A 125 6.50 -2.68 -44.63
CA LEU A 125 6.37 -3.92 -43.84
C LEU A 125 5.56 -4.96 -44.60
N LEU A 126 4.42 -4.56 -45.19
CA LEU A 126 3.58 -5.44 -46.00
C LEU A 126 4.34 -5.96 -47.23
N LYS A 127 5.09 -5.10 -47.91
CA LYS A 127 5.96 -5.48 -49.04
C LYS A 127 7.07 -6.43 -48.60
N LYS A 128 7.76 -6.16 -47.49
CA LYS A 128 8.81 -7.02 -46.89
C LYS A 128 8.27 -8.39 -46.49
N ALA A 129 6.98 -8.45 -46.12
CA ALA A 129 6.27 -9.69 -45.85
C ALA A 129 5.80 -10.44 -47.11
N ASN A 130 6.03 -9.91 -48.32
CA ASN A 130 5.46 -10.42 -49.58
C ASN A 130 3.93 -10.61 -49.50
N TYR A 131 3.24 -9.69 -48.82
CA TYR A 131 1.79 -9.75 -48.60
C TYR A 131 1.31 -11.01 -47.85
N ASP A 132 2.23 -11.79 -47.24
CA ASP A 132 1.89 -12.99 -46.47
C ASP A 132 1.48 -12.63 -45.04
N ARG A 133 0.25 -12.98 -44.67
CA ARG A 133 -0.36 -12.68 -43.36
C ARG A 133 0.48 -13.21 -42.18
N SER A 134 1.02 -14.42 -42.30
CA SER A 134 1.82 -15.04 -41.22
C SER A 134 3.14 -14.32 -41.04
N ARG A 135 3.76 -13.86 -42.14
CA ARG A 135 4.98 -13.08 -42.14
C ARG A 135 4.75 -11.66 -41.61
N VAL A 136 3.64 -11.01 -41.97
CA VAL A 136 3.23 -9.73 -41.37
C VAL A 136 3.10 -9.89 -39.86
N ARG A 137 2.47 -10.98 -39.38
CA ARG A 137 2.30 -11.24 -37.93
C ARG A 137 3.65 -11.38 -37.23
N ALA A 138 4.61 -12.06 -37.86
CA ALA A 138 5.95 -12.19 -37.32
C ALA A 138 6.67 -10.83 -37.22
N LEU A 139 6.64 -10.03 -38.29
CA LEU A 139 7.30 -8.71 -38.32
C LEU A 139 6.69 -7.71 -37.34
N VAL A 140 5.36 -7.71 -37.16
CA VAL A 140 4.71 -6.82 -36.18
C VAL A 140 5.10 -7.18 -34.73
N LYS A 141 5.35 -8.46 -34.43
CA LYS A 141 5.83 -8.88 -33.09
C LYS A 141 7.27 -8.44 -32.78
N GLU A 142 8.03 -8.01 -33.78
CA GLU A 142 9.39 -7.51 -33.56
C GLU A 142 9.39 -6.10 -32.94
N PHE A 143 8.28 -5.36 -33.04
CA PHE A 143 8.13 -4.09 -32.34
C PHE A 143 8.06 -4.30 -30.82
N ARG A 144 8.79 -3.47 -30.09
CA ARG A 144 8.84 -3.55 -28.62
C ARG A 144 7.46 -3.31 -28.03
N GLY A 145 7.00 -4.26 -27.20
CA GLY A 145 5.69 -4.19 -26.56
C GLY A 145 4.56 -4.87 -27.34
N PHE A 146 4.83 -5.50 -28.49
CA PHE A 146 3.83 -6.19 -29.29
C PHE A 146 3.77 -7.70 -28.97
N GLY A 147 2.80 -8.09 -28.14
CA GLY A 147 2.39 -9.48 -27.95
C GLY A 147 1.28 -9.90 -28.92
N ASP A 148 0.76 -11.14 -28.77
CA ASP A 148 -0.31 -11.66 -29.62
C ASP A 148 -1.55 -10.75 -29.68
N LEU A 149 -1.97 -10.20 -28.53
CA LEU A 149 -3.11 -9.29 -28.46
C LEU A 149 -2.89 -8.00 -29.27
N ALA A 150 -1.69 -7.42 -29.21
CA ALA A 150 -1.38 -6.20 -29.97
C ALA A 150 -1.41 -6.47 -31.47
N VAL A 151 -0.92 -7.64 -31.91
CA VAL A 151 -0.99 -8.01 -33.33
C VAL A 151 -2.41 -8.26 -33.77
N ASP A 152 -3.22 -8.94 -32.95
CA ASP A 152 -4.62 -9.19 -33.30
C ASP A 152 -5.39 -7.87 -33.45
N ILE A 153 -5.22 -6.89 -32.53
CA ILE A 153 -5.82 -5.55 -32.66
C ILE A 153 -5.31 -4.81 -33.91
N PHE A 154 -4.01 -4.90 -34.20
CA PHE A 154 -3.45 -4.29 -35.40
C PHE A 154 -4.02 -4.92 -36.68
N PHE A 155 -4.18 -6.25 -36.71
CA PHE A 155 -4.71 -6.98 -37.86
C PHE A 155 -6.18 -6.67 -38.10
N ASP A 156 -6.94 -6.55 -37.02
CA ASP A 156 -8.32 -6.14 -37.04
C ASP A 156 -8.43 -4.79 -37.77
N ASN A 157 -7.73 -3.77 -37.26
CA ASN A 157 -7.73 -2.42 -37.82
C ASN A 157 -7.11 -2.31 -39.23
N VAL A 158 -5.97 -2.95 -39.50
CA VAL A 158 -5.20 -2.70 -40.73
C VAL A 158 -5.82 -3.39 -41.95
N GLN A 159 -6.64 -4.42 -41.78
CA GLN A 159 -7.26 -5.12 -42.92
C GLN A 159 -8.15 -4.20 -43.78
N SER A 160 -8.69 -3.11 -43.19
CA SER A 160 -9.43 -2.06 -43.92
C SER A 160 -8.61 -1.42 -45.05
N VAL A 161 -7.30 -1.28 -44.83
CA VAL A 161 -6.39 -0.60 -45.75
C VAL A 161 -5.39 -1.58 -46.40
N TRP A 162 -5.23 -2.78 -45.82
CA TRP A 162 -4.44 -3.89 -46.35
C TRP A 162 -5.34 -5.12 -46.63
N PRO A 163 -6.01 -5.17 -47.80
CA PRO A 163 -6.95 -6.26 -48.12
C PRO A 163 -6.35 -7.67 -48.09
N SER A 164 -5.03 -7.82 -48.25
CA SER A 164 -4.34 -9.13 -48.13
C SER A 164 -4.38 -9.71 -46.71
N ILE A 165 -4.72 -8.90 -45.70
CA ILE A 165 -4.93 -9.33 -44.32
C ILE A 165 -6.36 -9.84 -44.10
N ALA A 166 -7.34 -9.42 -44.92
CA ALA A 166 -8.72 -9.86 -44.81
C ALA A 166 -8.94 -11.28 -45.36
N PRO A 167 -9.94 -12.03 -44.86
CA PRO A 167 -10.71 -11.71 -43.65
C PRO A 167 -9.89 -12.05 -42.39
N PHE A 168 -9.92 -11.16 -41.40
CA PHE A 168 -9.39 -11.40 -40.07
C PHE A 168 -10.44 -10.99 -39.03
N ILE A 169 -10.69 -11.88 -38.07
CA ILE A 169 -11.44 -11.59 -36.85
C ILE A 169 -10.68 -12.28 -35.72
N ASP A 170 -10.42 -11.58 -34.63
CA ASP A 170 -9.72 -12.16 -33.49
C ASP A 170 -10.54 -13.27 -32.80
N ARG A 171 -9.88 -14.12 -32.02
CA ARG A 171 -10.53 -15.28 -31.39
C ARG A 171 -11.67 -14.91 -30.45
N ARG A 172 -11.58 -13.78 -29.74
CA ARG A 172 -12.60 -13.32 -28.80
C ARG A 172 -13.85 -12.86 -29.56
N SER A 173 -13.65 -12.13 -30.65
CA SER A 173 -14.73 -11.72 -31.54
C SER A 173 -15.39 -12.93 -32.20
N LEU A 174 -14.62 -13.88 -32.74
CA LEU A 174 -15.20 -15.13 -33.29
C LEU A 174 -16.01 -15.94 -32.27
N ASN A 175 -15.55 -16.03 -31.01
CA ASN A 175 -16.33 -16.69 -29.95
C ASN A 175 -17.66 -15.95 -29.68
N THR A 176 -17.64 -14.61 -29.70
CA THR A 176 -18.84 -13.80 -29.48
C THR A 176 -19.83 -13.94 -30.65
N ALA A 177 -19.32 -14.04 -31.88
CA ALA A 177 -20.13 -14.36 -33.06
C ALA A 177 -20.82 -15.72 -32.93
N ALA A 178 -20.15 -16.72 -32.36
CA ALA A 178 -20.75 -18.02 -32.05
C ALA A 178 -21.88 -17.91 -31.01
N GLU A 179 -21.65 -17.20 -29.90
CA GLU A 179 -22.62 -17.01 -28.81
C GLU A 179 -23.87 -16.23 -29.24
N THR A 180 -23.72 -15.28 -30.17
CA THR A 180 -24.82 -14.48 -30.74
C THR A 180 -25.55 -15.18 -31.89
N GLY A 181 -25.11 -16.37 -32.28
CA GLY A 181 -25.73 -17.17 -33.33
C GLY A 181 -25.43 -16.69 -34.74
N ILE A 182 -24.33 -15.96 -34.94
CA ILE A 182 -23.72 -15.67 -36.25
C ILE A 182 -22.87 -16.87 -36.70
N GLY A 183 -22.25 -17.59 -35.76
CA GLY A 183 -21.38 -18.75 -36.05
C GLY A 183 -19.91 -18.37 -36.12
N THR A 184 -19.06 -19.33 -36.49
CA THR A 184 -17.58 -19.18 -36.55
C THR A 184 -17.01 -19.35 -37.95
N ASP A 185 -17.86 -19.46 -38.97
CA ASP A 185 -17.45 -19.59 -40.37
C ASP A 185 -17.08 -18.20 -40.92
N LEU A 186 -15.78 -17.90 -40.89
CA LEU A 186 -15.26 -16.59 -41.26
C LEU A 186 -15.50 -16.26 -42.74
N ASP A 187 -15.41 -17.25 -43.63
CA ASP A 187 -15.63 -17.04 -45.06
C ASP A 187 -17.10 -16.75 -45.36
N ALA A 188 -18.02 -17.42 -44.65
CA ALA A 188 -19.44 -17.12 -44.73
C ALA A 188 -19.78 -15.72 -44.19
N ILE A 189 -19.21 -15.32 -43.05
CA ILE A 189 -19.40 -13.97 -42.48
C ILE A 189 -18.88 -12.91 -43.47
N TYR A 190 -17.70 -13.13 -44.04
CA TYR A 190 -17.09 -12.19 -44.99
C TYR A 190 -17.88 -12.08 -46.29
N ALA A 191 -18.43 -13.19 -46.79
CA ALA A 191 -19.30 -13.19 -47.97
C ALA A 191 -20.59 -12.38 -47.76
N GLU A 192 -21.19 -12.47 -46.57
CA GLU A 192 -22.38 -11.68 -46.21
C GLU A 192 -22.10 -10.17 -46.14
N LEU A 193 -20.86 -9.78 -45.86
CA LEU A 193 -20.39 -8.40 -45.88
C LEU A 193 -19.92 -7.95 -47.28
N GLY A 194 -20.26 -8.70 -48.32
CA GLY A 194 -19.90 -8.38 -49.70
C GLY A 194 -18.40 -8.48 -50.01
N HIS A 195 -17.65 -9.21 -49.18
CA HIS A 195 -16.18 -9.28 -49.24
C HIS A 195 -15.50 -7.90 -49.12
N ASP A 196 -16.08 -6.99 -48.35
CA ASP A 196 -15.48 -5.69 -48.06
C ASP A 196 -14.62 -5.73 -46.78
N PRO A 197 -13.30 -5.53 -46.87
CA PRO A 197 -12.41 -5.46 -45.71
C PRO A 197 -12.74 -4.35 -44.71
N LEU A 198 -13.44 -3.27 -45.12
CA LEU A 198 -13.90 -2.22 -44.22
C LEU A 198 -15.10 -2.69 -43.39
N GLU A 199 -16.01 -3.43 -44.00
CA GLU A 199 -17.23 -3.92 -43.33
C GLU A 199 -16.94 -5.00 -42.28
N ILE A 200 -15.91 -5.84 -42.51
CA ILE A 200 -15.47 -6.87 -41.54
C ILE A 200 -14.62 -6.29 -40.40
N ASN A 201 -14.03 -5.11 -40.62
CA ASN A 201 -13.19 -4.38 -39.67
C ASN A 201 -13.98 -3.47 -38.74
N ASN A 202 -15.30 -3.58 -38.78
CA ASN A 202 -16.06 -2.99 -37.71
C ASN A 202 -15.67 -3.73 -36.42
N ASP A 203 -15.39 -2.96 -35.37
CA ASP A 203 -15.16 -3.35 -33.96
C ASP A 203 -16.46 -4.02 -33.40
N ILE A 204 -17.06 -4.94 -34.19
CA ILE A 204 -18.39 -5.56 -34.12
C ILE A 204 -18.56 -6.26 -32.77
N LEU A 205 -17.47 -6.58 -32.07
CA LEU A 205 -17.47 -7.35 -30.82
C LEU A 205 -16.49 -6.80 -29.77
N THR A 206 -15.99 -5.57 -29.98
CA THR A 206 -14.95 -4.91 -29.17
C THR A 206 -15.35 -3.50 -28.71
N SER A 207 -16.32 -2.84 -29.35
CA SER A 207 -16.86 -1.51 -28.96
C SER A 207 -18.01 -1.56 -27.94
N SER A 208 -18.47 -2.74 -27.56
CA SER A 208 -19.14 -2.96 -26.27
C SER A 208 -18.89 -4.39 -25.82
N PRO A 209 -18.66 -4.63 -24.51
CA PRO A 209 -18.41 -5.97 -24.02
C PRO A 209 -19.57 -6.85 -24.47
N VAL A 210 -19.27 -8.12 -24.83
CA VAL A 210 -20.22 -9.21 -24.61
C VAL A 210 -21.07 -8.84 -23.40
N PRO A 211 -22.41 -8.79 -23.47
CA PRO A 211 -23.16 -8.81 -22.24
C PRO A 211 -22.80 -10.15 -21.59
N VAL A 212 -21.81 -10.15 -20.69
CA VAL A 212 -22.08 -10.68 -19.36
C VAL A 212 -23.41 -10.06 -19.05
N LYS A 213 -24.51 -10.84 -19.23
CA LYS A 213 -25.92 -10.41 -19.21
C LYS A 213 -26.00 -8.94 -18.90
N SER A 214 -26.40 -8.06 -19.85
CA SER A 214 -26.68 -6.67 -19.49
C SER A 214 -27.41 -6.73 -18.15
N ILE A 215 -26.72 -6.29 -17.09
CA ILE A 215 -27.37 -6.19 -15.80
C ILE A 215 -28.39 -5.14 -16.18
N SER A 216 -29.63 -5.59 -16.37
CA SER A 216 -30.78 -4.75 -16.59
C SER A 216 -30.50 -3.46 -15.84
N THR A 217 -30.44 -2.34 -16.54
CA THR A 217 -30.22 -1.02 -15.91
C THR A 217 -31.38 -0.63 -14.99
N GLU A 218 -32.30 -1.55 -14.72
CA GLU A 218 -33.28 -1.47 -13.64
C GLU A 218 -32.74 -1.92 -12.27
N SER A 219 -31.59 -2.61 -12.22
CA SER A 219 -30.97 -3.01 -10.95
C SER A 219 -29.63 -2.30 -10.79
N PRO A 220 -29.52 -1.34 -9.85
CA PRO A 220 -28.24 -0.68 -9.60
C PRO A 220 -27.19 -1.71 -9.19
N SER A 221 -25.91 -1.44 -9.50
CA SER A 221 -24.80 -2.30 -9.07
C SER A 221 -24.98 -2.70 -7.60
N ARG A 222 -24.72 -3.95 -7.24
CA ARG A 222 -24.70 -4.37 -5.82
C ARG A 222 -23.76 -3.51 -4.96
N PHE A 223 -22.84 -2.80 -5.62
CA PHE A 223 -21.86 -1.90 -5.02
C PHE A 223 -22.19 -0.41 -5.22
N SER A 224 -23.31 -0.05 -5.85
CA SER A 224 -23.67 1.36 -6.10
C SER A 224 -23.94 2.14 -4.81
N SER A 225 -24.25 1.44 -3.71
CA SER A 225 -24.45 2.03 -2.39
C SER A 225 -23.17 2.07 -1.55
N LEU A 226 -22.02 1.63 -2.09
CA LEU A 226 -20.75 1.77 -1.39
C LEU A 226 -20.35 3.24 -1.38
N SER A 227 -20.13 3.78 -0.19
CA SER A 227 -19.51 5.09 -0.02
C SER A 227 -18.02 4.99 -0.30
N GLU A 228 -17.47 6.03 -0.94
CA GLU A 228 -16.02 6.20 -1.00
C GLU A 228 -15.49 6.42 0.43
N TYR A 229 -14.50 5.62 0.82
CA TYR A 229 -13.84 5.80 2.12
C TYR A 229 -12.80 6.91 2.01
N PRO A 230 -12.75 7.84 2.98
CA PRO A 230 -11.72 8.87 2.98
C PRO A 230 -10.32 8.23 3.04
N LEU A 231 -9.38 8.80 2.28
CA LEU A 231 -7.98 8.37 2.32
C LEU A 231 -7.40 8.57 3.73
N ASP A 232 -6.61 7.61 4.19
CA ASP A 232 -5.86 7.74 5.44
C ASP A 232 -4.88 8.92 5.32
N GLU A 233 -5.00 9.86 6.26
CA GLU A 233 -4.38 11.18 6.19
C GLU A 233 -2.84 11.11 5.99
N PRO A 234 -2.06 10.32 6.77
CA PRO A 234 -0.64 10.11 6.52
C PRO A 234 -0.28 9.75 5.08
N PHE A 235 -1.06 8.88 4.42
CA PHE A 235 -0.78 8.46 3.05
C PHE A 235 -1.18 9.52 2.03
N ALA A 236 -2.32 10.20 2.25
CA ALA A 236 -2.73 11.33 1.42
C ALA A 236 -1.70 12.48 1.48
N LEU A 237 -1.19 12.77 2.67
CA LEU A 237 -0.16 13.77 2.91
C LEU A 237 1.16 13.41 2.21
N ASN A 238 1.57 12.15 2.28
CA ASN A 238 2.76 11.66 1.58
C ASN A 238 2.63 11.76 0.06
N ALA A 239 1.44 11.45 -0.49
CA ALA A 239 1.16 11.63 -1.91
C ALA A 239 1.20 13.11 -2.33
N ALA A 240 0.74 14.03 -1.46
CA ALA A 240 0.86 15.47 -1.71
C ALA A 240 2.33 15.92 -1.69
N TYR A 241 3.12 15.48 -0.71
CA TYR A 241 4.57 15.75 -0.63
C TYR A 241 5.33 15.34 -1.90
N PHE A 242 5.03 14.17 -2.47
CA PHE A 242 5.69 13.73 -3.71
C PHE A 242 5.27 14.52 -4.96
N LYS A 243 4.08 15.11 -4.96
CA LYS A 243 3.61 15.97 -6.06
C LYS A 243 4.18 17.38 -6.01
N ASP A 244 4.62 17.83 -4.84
CA ASP A 244 5.22 19.14 -4.65
C ASP A 244 6.59 19.21 -5.34
N SER A 245 6.83 20.25 -6.13
CA SER A 245 8.10 20.46 -6.84
C SER A 245 9.05 21.41 -6.13
N ASP A 246 8.64 21.98 -4.99
CA ASP A 246 9.50 22.87 -4.20
C ASP A 246 10.76 22.14 -3.70
N SER A 247 11.91 22.82 -3.78
CA SER A 247 13.22 22.23 -3.42
C SER A 247 13.44 22.14 -1.92
N ASP A 248 12.76 22.96 -1.12
CA ASP A 248 12.91 23.04 0.33
C ASP A 248 11.81 22.27 1.08
N LYS A 249 10.94 21.54 0.36
CA LYS A 249 9.85 20.77 0.95
C LYS A 249 10.34 19.75 1.99
N VAL A 250 9.61 19.66 3.11
CA VAL A 250 9.95 18.73 4.21
C VAL A 250 8.79 17.78 4.51
N ASN A 251 9.08 16.49 4.65
CA ASN A 251 8.09 15.49 5.03
C ASN A 251 8.22 15.13 6.51
N LEU A 252 7.31 15.66 7.33
CA LEU A 252 7.15 15.32 8.74
C LEU A 252 5.89 14.47 8.98
N GLY A 253 5.30 13.92 7.92
CA GLY A 253 4.03 13.19 7.98
C GLY A 253 4.21 11.74 8.39
N ILE A 254 4.97 10.97 7.60
CA ILE A 254 5.01 9.52 7.72
C ILE A 254 5.98 9.05 8.82
N GLY A 255 5.55 8.06 9.60
CA GLY A 255 6.33 7.45 10.67
C GLY A 255 7.30 6.38 10.18
N VAL A 256 8.31 6.77 9.41
CA VAL A 256 9.38 5.89 8.93
C VAL A 256 10.72 6.57 9.23
N TYR A 257 11.67 5.82 9.78
CA TYR A 257 13.01 6.35 10.06
C TYR A 257 13.73 6.76 8.77
N ARG A 258 14.57 7.80 8.86
CA ARG A 258 15.35 8.38 7.77
C ARG A 258 16.77 8.70 8.20
N THR A 259 17.69 8.68 7.24
CA THR A 259 19.06 9.18 7.37
C THR A 259 19.09 10.71 7.49
N GLU A 260 20.26 11.28 7.74
CA GLU A 260 20.47 12.74 7.72
C GLU A 260 20.23 13.38 6.34
N ASP A 261 20.29 12.59 5.27
CA ASP A 261 19.96 13.02 3.92
C ASP A 261 18.46 12.87 3.58
N GLY A 262 17.66 12.33 4.50
CA GLY A 262 16.22 12.13 4.31
C GLY A 262 15.86 10.85 3.55
N ASP A 263 16.82 9.95 3.35
CA ASP A 263 16.62 8.67 2.67
C ASP A 263 16.18 7.55 3.64
N PRO A 264 15.54 6.48 3.16
CA PRO A 264 15.34 5.27 3.95
C PRO A 264 16.67 4.73 4.48
N TRP A 265 16.67 4.22 5.71
CA TRP A 265 17.83 3.59 6.33
C TRP A 265 17.53 2.12 6.65
N PRO A 266 17.90 1.19 5.76
CA PRO A 266 18.01 -0.23 6.13
C PRO A 266 19.03 -0.35 7.27
N LEU A 267 18.71 -1.15 8.29
CA LEU A 267 19.64 -1.35 9.40
C LEU A 267 20.85 -2.16 8.92
N PRO A 268 22.09 -1.74 9.22
CA PRO A 268 23.30 -2.49 8.88
C PRO A 268 23.23 -3.98 9.27
N VAL A 269 22.72 -4.30 10.46
CA VAL A 269 22.57 -5.70 10.91
C VAL A 269 21.58 -6.49 10.05
N VAL A 270 20.54 -5.83 9.52
CA VAL A 270 19.53 -6.45 8.67
C VAL A 270 20.11 -6.73 7.29
N GLU A 271 20.82 -5.76 6.70
CA GLU A 271 21.50 -5.93 5.42
C GLU A 271 22.54 -7.06 5.47
N GLU A 272 23.28 -7.15 6.57
CA GLU A 272 24.22 -8.24 6.83
C GLU A 272 23.51 -9.60 6.76
N VAL A 273 22.40 -9.76 7.48
CA VAL A 273 21.63 -11.01 7.52
C VAL A 273 20.96 -11.31 6.17
N GLU A 274 20.46 -10.31 5.47
CA GLU A 274 19.90 -10.47 4.13
C GLU A 274 20.95 -11.02 3.16
N ARG A 275 22.18 -10.48 3.21
CA ARG A 275 23.31 -10.97 2.40
C ARG A 275 23.69 -12.40 2.76
N GLN A 276 23.77 -12.73 4.05
CA GLN A 276 24.05 -14.10 4.51
C GLN A 276 23.01 -15.09 3.97
N LYS A 277 21.72 -14.76 4.09
CA LYS A 277 20.62 -15.60 3.59
C LYS A 277 20.64 -15.79 2.08
N GLN A 278 21.00 -14.75 1.33
CA GLN A 278 21.18 -14.88 -0.13
C GLN A 278 22.33 -15.84 -0.47
N GLN A 279 23.40 -15.83 0.31
CA GLN A 279 24.57 -16.71 0.12
C GLN A 279 24.30 -18.17 0.50
N GLU A 280 23.46 -18.42 1.52
CA GLU A 280 23.07 -19.77 1.96
C GLU A 280 22.40 -20.60 0.84
N LYS A 281 21.79 -19.95 -0.16
CA LYS A 281 21.07 -20.59 -1.29
C LYS A 281 20.07 -21.68 -0.83
N ASN A 282 19.49 -21.54 0.36
CA ASN A 282 18.56 -22.51 0.92
C ASN A 282 17.36 -22.69 -0.03
N PRO A 283 17.14 -23.89 -0.61
CA PRO A 283 16.03 -24.14 -1.53
C PRO A 283 14.67 -24.02 -0.82
N SER A 284 14.60 -24.26 0.48
CA SER A 284 13.38 -24.23 1.27
C SER A 284 13.00 -22.85 1.80
N ARG A 285 13.74 -21.79 1.42
CA ARG A 285 13.54 -20.41 1.94
C ARG A 285 12.19 -19.76 1.57
N HIS A 286 11.42 -20.40 0.69
CA HIS A 286 10.07 -19.97 0.30
C HIS A 286 8.99 -20.98 0.68
N GLU A 287 9.36 -22.07 1.37
CA GLU A 287 8.39 -23.07 1.83
C GLU A 287 7.49 -22.51 2.92
N TYR A 288 6.28 -23.05 2.97
CA TYR A 288 5.30 -22.69 3.98
C TYR A 288 5.82 -22.85 5.41
N LEU A 289 5.43 -21.93 6.29
CA LEU A 289 5.59 -22.08 7.74
C LEU A 289 4.46 -22.94 8.32
N THR A 290 4.54 -23.25 9.62
CA THR A 290 3.37 -23.76 10.34
C THR A 290 2.30 -22.68 10.48
N ILE A 291 1.06 -23.05 10.79
CA ILE A 291 -0.04 -22.08 11.02
C ILE A 291 0.29 -21.11 12.13
N GLN A 292 0.93 -21.60 13.20
CA GLN A 292 1.41 -20.77 14.29
C GLN A 292 2.47 -19.76 13.81
N GLY A 293 3.27 -20.13 12.81
CA GLY A 293 4.41 -19.38 12.28
C GLY A 293 5.72 -20.11 12.46
N ASP A 294 6.80 -19.35 12.52
CA ASP A 294 8.13 -19.84 12.88
C ASP A 294 8.26 -19.94 14.42
N VAL A 295 8.39 -21.17 14.93
CA VAL A 295 8.38 -21.47 16.37
C VAL A 295 9.58 -20.86 17.10
N GLU A 296 10.75 -20.83 16.47
CA GLU A 296 11.97 -20.27 17.07
C GLU A 296 11.89 -18.74 17.08
N PHE A 297 11.46 -18.13 15.98
CA PHE A 297 11.14 -16.70 15.94
C PHE A 297 10.15 -16.32 17.06
N LEU A 298 9.09 -17.10 17.26
CA LEU A 298 8.08 -16.80 18.28
C LEU A 298 8.60 -16.91 19.71
N ALA A 299 9.52 -17.84 19.98
CA ALA A 299 10.18 -17.93 21.28
C ALA A 299 11.03 -16.68 21.53
N LEU A 300 11.84 -16.26 20.55
CA LEU A 300 12.68 -15.06 20.63
C LEU A 300 11.86 -13.76 20.73
N ALA A 301 10.78 -13.65 19.95
CA ALA A 301 9.87 -12.50 19.95
C ALA A 301 9.16 -12.34 21.31
N ARG A 302 8.64 -13.45 21.87
CA ARG A 302 8.06 -13.48 23.22
C ARG A 302 9.10 -13.06 24.25
N ASP A 303 10.27 -13.68 24.24
CA ASP A 303 11.28 -13.41 25.26
C ASP A 303 11.75 -11.95 25.22
N LEU A 304 11.84 -11.36 24.03
CA LEU A 304 12.09 -9.93 23.85
C LEU A 304 10.97 -9.06 24.45
N ALA A 305 9.69 -9.35 24.17
CA ALA A 305 8.56 -8.57 24.66
C ALA A 305 8.41 -8.61 26.19
N PHE A 306 8.70 -9.77 26.80
CA PHE A 306 8.54 -10.00 28.24
C PHE A 306 9.85 -9.89 29.03
N GLY A 307 10.98 -9.60 28.37
CA GLY A 307 12.29 -9.48 29.01
C GLY A 307 12.77 -10.76 29.67
N PHE A 308 12.54 -11.91 29.02
CA PHE A 308 13.05 -13.19 29.48
C PHE A 308 14.46 -13.41 28.97
N HIS A 309 15.36 -13.84 29.86
CA HIS A 309 16.76 -14.10 29.53
C HIS A 309 17.37 -15.13 30.48
N ASP A 310 18.47 -15.76 30.06
CA ASP A 310 19.13 -16.88 30.76
C ASP A 310 19.69 -16.53 32.15
N GLY A 311 19.69 -15.23 32.51
CA GLY A 311 20.07 -14.77 33.85
C GLY A 311 18.94 -14.89 34.88
N GLN A 312 17.74 -15.27 34.47
CA GLN A 312 16.59 -15.47 35.35
C GLN A 312 16.44 -16.96 35.76
N PRO A 313 15.84 -17.27 36.91
CA PRO A 313 15.64 -18.66 37.33
C PRO A 313 14.83 -19.46 36.32
N GLU A 314 15.31 -20.64 35.93
CA GLU A 314 14.63 -21.50 34.93
C GLU A 314 13.19 -21.83 35.32
N SER A 315 12.93 -22.08 36.61
CA SER A 315 11.57 -22.34 37.12
C SER A 315 10.62 -21.16 36.88
N TYR A 316 11.10 -19.93 37.05
CA TYR A 316 10.34 -18.72 36.73
C TYR A 316 10.10 -18.61 35.22
N LEU A 317 11.12 -18.84 34.39
CA LEU A 317 11.00 -18.79 32.94
C LEU A 317 9.98 -19.80 32.42
N VAL A 318 10.08 -21.07 32.84
CA VAL A 318 9.12 -22.13 32.47
C VAL A 318 7.70 -21.74 32.89
N GLN A 319 7.53 -21.30 34.14
CA GLN A 319 6.22 -20.90 34.65
C GLN A 319 5.60 -19.76 33.83
N GLN A 320 6.36 -18.70 33.53
CA GLN A 320 5.82 -17.58 32.77
C GLN A 320 5.61 -17.94 31.30
N ARG A 321 6.56 -18.62 30.66
CA ARG A 321 6.44 -19.05 29.25
C ARG A 321 5.23 -19.96 29.02
N ASN A 322 4.92 -20.84 29.97
CA ASN A 322 3.76 -21.75 29.89
C ASN A 322 2.41 -21.02 29.88
N ARG A 323 2.35 -19.76 30.34
CA ARG A 323 1.12 -18.96 30.37
C ARG A 323 0.87 -18.20 29.07
N ILE A 324 1.84 -18.19 28.16
CA ILE A 324 1.85 -17.27 27.01
C ILE A 324 1.71 -18.07 25.72
N ALA A 325 0.59 -17.86 25.03
CA ALA A 325 0.39 -18.34 23.67
C ALA A 325 0.91 -17.30 22.68
N SER A 326 1.70 -17.73 21.69
CA SER A 326 2.27 -16.83 20.68
C SER A 326 1.96 -17.33 19.26
N VAL A 327 1.48 -16.45 18.40
CA VAL A 327 1.36 -16.68 16.95
C VAL A 327 2.03 -15.57 16.17
N GLN A 328 2.61 -15.90 15.01
CA GLN A 328 3.20 -14.92 14.12
C GLN A 328 2.10 -14.26 13.29
N THR A 329 2.23 -12.95 13.09
CA THR A 329 1.22 -12.12 12.46
C THR A 329 1.78 -11.24 11.37
N VAL A 330 0.89 -10.69 10.55
CA VAL A 330 1.23 -9.67 9.54
C VAL A 330 1.50 -8.34 10.23
N SER A 331 2.65 -8.26 10.90
CA SER A 331 3.10 -7.17 11.75
C SER A 331 2.17 -6.86 12.92
N GLY A 332 2.34 -5.67 13.54
CA GLY A 332 1.51 -5.18 14.63
C GLY A 332 0.06 -4.93 14.22
N THR A 333 -0.19 -4.55 12.96
CA THR A 333 -1.56 -4.42 12.44
C THR A 333 -2.28 -5.77 12.46
N GLY A 334 -1.62 -6.83 11.96
CA GLY A 334 -2.14 -8.19 12.05
C GLY A 334 -2.27 -8.67 13.49
N ALA A 335 -1.33 -8.33 14.36
CA ALA A 335 -1.40 -8.70 15.78
C ALA A 335 -2.60 -8.06 16.49
N ASN A 336 -2.83 -6.76 16.29
CA ASN A 336 -4.01 -6.07 16.80
C ASN A 336 -5.30 -6.65 16.21
N ARG A 337 -5.33 -6.98 14.92
CA ARG A 337 -6.48 -7.57 14.23
C ARG A 337 -6.85 -8.94 14.80
N VAL A 338 -5.89 -9.87 14.84
CA VAL A 338 -6.08 -11.22 15.40
C VAL A 338 -6.41 -11.15 16.89
N GLY A 339 -5.77 -10.24 17.63
CA GLY A 339 -6.05 -10.02 19.06
C GLY A 339 -7.46 -9.51 19.31
N ALA A 340 -7.93 -8.55 18.53
CA ALA A 340 -9.31 -8.05 18.62
C ALA A 340 -10.34 -9.14 18.30
N ASP A 341 -10.10 -9.95 17.26
CA ASP A 341 -10.98 -11.06 16.89
C ASP A 341 -11.00 -12.17 17.92
N PHE A 342 -9.84 -12.51 18.48
CA PHE A 342 -9.72 -13.47 19.55
C PHE A 342 -10.51 -13.00 20.78
N LEU A 343 -10.31 -11.77 21.23
CA LEU A 343 -11.02 -11.21 22.39
C LEU A 343 -12.53 -11.10 22.15
N ALA A 344 -12.97 -10.68 20.96
CA ALA A 344 -14.39 -10.63 20.59
C ALA A 344 -15.08 -11.99 20.73
N ARG A 345 -14.39 -13.08 20.36
CA ARG A 345 -14.91 -14.45 20.38
C ARG A 345 -14.71 -15.18 21.70
N ALA A 346 -13.64 -14.91 22.43
CA ALA A 346 -13.26 -15.65 23.63
C ALA A 346 -13.71 -14.93 24.92
N ALA A 347 -13.62 -13.60 24.96
CA ALA A 347 -13.95 -12.80 26.13
C ALA A 347 -15.31 -12.09 26.03
N HIS A 348 -15.88 -11.99 24.82
CA HIS A 348 -17.17 -11.33 24.55
C HIS A 348 -17.33 -9.95 25.23
N PRO A 349 -16.34 -9.04 25.09
CA PRO A 349 -16.41 -7.73 25.72
C PRO A 349 -17.62 -6.94 25.20
N ARG A 350 -18.28 -6.22 26.10
CA ARG A 350 -19.32 -5.27 25.70
C ARG A 350 -18.69 -4.07 25.00
N THR A 351 -17.58 -3.59 25.56
CA THR A 351 -16.91 -2.38 25.08
C THR A 351 -15.41 -2.61 24.95
N VAL A 352 -14.82 -2.04 23.90
CA VAL A 352 -13.40 -1.71 23.84
C VAL A 352 -13.21 -0.22 24.07
N TRP A 353 -12.30 0.12 24.98
CA TRP A 353 -11.88 1.46 25.34
C TRP A 353 -10.59 1.82 24.60
N ILE A 354 -10.66 2.83 23.73
CA ILE A 354 -9.56 3.28 22.87
C ILE A 354 -9.08 4.67 23.35
N PRO A 355 -7.78 4.94 23.50
CA PRO A 355 -7.32 6.25 23.91
C PRO A 355 -7.71 7.32 22.89
N GLU A 356 -8.02 8.53 23.35
CA GLU A 356 -8.25 9.69 22.48
C GLU A 356 -7.17 10.76 22.76
N PRO A 357 -6.36 11.13 21.76
CA PRO A 357 -6.25 10.54 20.41
C PRO A 357 -5.47 9.21 20.41
N THR A 358 -5.43 8.53 19.25
CA THR A 358 -4.68 7.26 19.07
C THR A 358 -4.22 7.06 17.62
N TRP A 359 -3.56 5.93 17.33
CA TRP A 359 -3.33 5.49 15.97
C TRP A 359 -4.69 5.19 15.31
N SER A 360 -5.03 5.97 14.27
CA SER A 360 -6.34 5.98 13.59
C SER A 360 -6.91 4.59 13.31
N ASN A 361 -6.05 3.65 12.92
CA ASN A 361 -6.46 2.32 12.52
C ASN A 361 -6.98 1.44 13.68
N HIS A 362 -6.73 1.79 14.95
CA HIS A 362 -7.35 1.10 16.10
C HIS A 362 -8.88 1.09 16.00
N HIS A 363 -9.48 2.21 15.58
CA HIS A 363 -10.93 2.29 15.43
C HIS A 363 -11.45 1.36 14.34
N ALA A 364 -10.74 1.23 13.22
CA ALA A 364 -11.13 0.36 12.11
C ALA A 364 -10.99 -1.12 12.50
N ILE A 365 -9.86 -1.50 13.10
CA ILE A 365 -9.59 -2.87 13.56
C ILE A 365 -10.71 -3.37 14.50
N TRP A 366 -11.06 -2.56 15.50
CA TRP A 366 -12.10 -2.93 16.45
C TRP A 366 -13.52 -2.84 15.88
N ALA A 367 -13.74 -2.02 14.84
CA ALA A 367 -15.00 -2.04 14.10
C ALA A 367 -15.22 -3.39 13.41
N TYR A 368 -14.17 -3.90 12.75
CA TYR A 368 -14.22 -5.19 12.05
C TYR A 368 -14.41 -6.38 13.02
N ALA A 369 -13.89 -6.27 14.25
CA ALA A 369 -14.12 -7.28 15.29
C ALA A 369 -15.57 -7.26 15.85
N GLY A 370 -16.39 -6.27 15.50
CA GLY A 370 -17.80 -6.21 15.90
C GLY A 370 -18.05 -5.88 17.37
N VAL A 371 -17.08 -5.29 18.07
CA VAL A 371 -17.19 -4.91 19.50
C VAL A 371 -17.62 -3.46 19.63
N GLY A 372 -18.43 -3.13 20.64
CA GLY A 372 -18.81 -1.76 20.93
C GLY A 372 -17.58 -0.90 21.23
N ARG A 373 -17.41 0.25 20.56
CA ARG A 373 -16.23 1.11 20.72
C ARG A 373 -16.58 2.34 21.56
N ARG A 374 -15.77 2.63 22.57
CA ARG A 374 -15.76 3.91 23.30
C ARG A 374 -14.33 4.42 23.42
N THR A 375 -14.19 5.71 23.70
CA THR A 375 -12.89 6.33 23.92
C THR A 375 -12.69 6.74 25.38
N TYR A 376 -11.44 6.91 25.78
CA TYR A 376 -11.09 7.52 27.07
C TYR A 376 -10.07 8.66 26.86
N PRO A 377 -10.10 9.73 27.67
CA PRO A 377 -9.18 10.84 27.54
C PRO A 377 -7.74 10.37 27.78
N TYR A 378 -6.84 10.58 26.82
CA TYR A 378 -5.44 10.17 26.93
C TYR A 378 -4.49 11.35 27.00
N TYR A 379 -4.69 12.38 26.20
CA TYR A 379 -3.78 13.53 26.11
C TYR A 379 -4.41 14.77 26.74
N ASP A 380 -3.65 15.46 27.58
CA ASP A 380 -3.95 16.80 28.05
C ASP A 380 -3.34 17.78 27.06
N PHE A 381 -4.17 18.48 26.29
CA PHE A 381 -3.72 19.44 25.27
C PHE A 381 -3.14 20.72 25.88
N GLU A 382 -3.59 21.12 27.07
CA GLU A 382 -3.08 22.30 27.76
C GLU A 382 -1.74 21.97 28.44
N GLY A 383 -1.71 20.89 29.22
CA GLY A 383 -0.49 20.40 29.87
C GLY A 383 0.49 19.68 28.95
N LYS A 384 0.09 19.40 27.70
CA LYS A 384 0.86 18.68 26.65
C LYS A 384 1.42 17.33 27.09
N CYS A 385 0.75 16.64 28.01
CA CYS A 385 1.21 15.42 28.65
C CYS A 385 0.10 14.35 28.73
N PHE A 386 0.40 13.20 29.35
CA PHE A 386 -0.59 12.14 29.56
C PHE A 386 -1.64 12.55 30.61
N ASN A 387 -2.92 12.50 30.23
CA ASN A 387 -4.05 12.83 31.09
C ASN A 387 -4.43 11.67 32.02
N HIS A 388 -3.58 11.41 33.01
CA HIS A 388 -3.78 10.33 33.98
C HIS A 388 -5.10 10.47 34.77
N ALA A 389 -5.49 11.70 35.13
CA ALA A 389 -6.72 11.95 35.90
C ALA A 389 -7.96 11.56 35.09
N GLY A 390 -8.08 12.09 33.86
CA GLY A 390 -9.20 11.80 32.96
C GLY A 390 -9.26 10.34 32.54
N THR A 391 -8.10 9.71 32.26
CA THR A 391 -8.03 8.27 31.99
C THR A 391 -8.59 7.46 33.17
N THR A 392 -8.09 7.73 34.38
CA THR A 392 -8.45 6.95 35.58
C THR A 392 -9.92 7.14 35.94
N GLU A 393 -10.42 8.37 35.92
CA GLU A 393 -11.82 8.67 36.21
C GLU A 393 -12.77 7.99 35.22
N THR A 394 -12.47 8.10 33.93
CA THR A 394 -13.30 7.51 32.85
C THR A 394 -13.34 5.99 32.97
N LEU A 395 -12.19 5.34 33.03
CA LEU A 395 -12.11 3.88 33.08
C LEU A 395 -12.66 3.32 34.39
N SER A 396 -12.41 3.98 35.52
CA SER A 396 -12.95 3.52 36.81
C SER A 396 -14.47 3.69 36.92
N THR A 397 -15.05 4.73 36.31
CA THR A 397 -16.48 5.01 36.45
C THR A 397 -17.32 4.30 35.39
N LEU A 398 -16.84 4.26 34.14
CA LEU A 398 -17.66 3.86 33.00
C LEU A 398 -17.35 2.44 32.49
N ALA A 399 -16.10 1.98 32.59
CA ALA A 399 -15.73 0.65 32.11
C ALA A 399 -16.32 -0.45 33.00
N GLN A 400 -16.71 -1.55 32.39
CA GLN A 400 -17.32 -2.70 33.06
C GLN A 400 -16.37 -3.90 33.09
N PRO A 401 -16.51 -4.82 34.06
CA PRO A 401 -15.74 -6.05 34.07
C PRO A 401 -15.86 -6.81 32.74
N GLY A 402 -14.73 -7.28 32.22
CA GLY A 402 -14.63 -7.94 30.91
C GLY A 402 -14.48 -7.00 29.71
N ASP A 403 -14.62 -5.68 29.88
CA ASP A 403 -14.30 -4.73 28.82
C ASP A 403 -12.79 -4.78 28.47
N VAL A 404 -12.48 -4.49 27.21
CA VAL A 404 -11.10 -4.42 26.71
C VAL A 404 -10.59 -2.99 26.77
N VAL A 405 -9.32 -2.80 27.09
CA VAL A 405 -8.65 -1.48 27.02
C VAL A 405 -7.43 -1.57 26.12
N VAL A 406 -7.36 -0.69 25.11
CA VAL A 406 -6.20 -0.57 24.23
C VAL A 406 -5.17 0.34 24.88
N PHE A 407 -3.95 -0.15 25.06
CA PHE A 407 -2.81 0.64 25.53
C PHE A 407 -1.69 0.64 24.50
N HIS A 408 -0.98 1.75 24.37
CA HIS A 408 0.33 1.77 23.71
C HIS A 408 1.37 1.46 24.78
N ALA A 409 2.23 0.47 24.56
CA ALA A 409 3.20 0.05 25.58
C ALA A 409 4.29 1.10 25.82
N CYS A 410 4.70 1.80 24.77
CA CYS A 410 5.62 2.93 24.78
C CYS A 410 5.48 3.75 23.48
N ALA A 411 6.03 4.96 23.48
CA ALA A 411 6.02 5.90 22.37
C ALA A 411 4.63 6.06 21.74
N HIS A 412 3.67 6.50 22.56
CA HIS A 412 2.27 6.64 22.15
C HIS A 412 2.13 7.35 20.80
N ASN A 413 1.48 6.71 19.84
CA ASN A 413 1.16 7.30 18.55
C ASN A 413 -0.28 7.83 18.60
N PRO A 414 -0.51 9.16 18.48
CA PRO A 414 0.37 10.15 17.83
C PRO A 414 1.17 11.08 18.77
N THR A 415 0.92 11.05 20.08
CA THR A 415 1.30 12.17 20.98
C THR A 415 2.76 12.16 21.44
N GLY A 416 3.39 11.00 21.48
CA GLY A 416 4.67 10.76 22.17
C GLY A 416 4.59 10.91 23.70
N ALA A 417 3.41 11.11 24.29
CA ALA A 417 3.24 11.25 25.73
C ALA A 417 2.92 9.89 26.36
N ASP A 418 3.85 9.36 27.14
CA ASP A 418 3.71 8.08 27.82
C ASP A 418 3.44 8.26 29.32
N PRO A 419 2.67 7.37 29.97
CA PRO A 419 2.52 7.37 31.41
C PRO A 419 3.85 7.09 32.11
N SER A 420 4.06 7.71 33.28
CA SER A 420 5.18 7.37 34.16
C SER A 420 5.04 5.96 34.73
N LYS A 421 6.13 5.38 35.25
CA LYS A 421 6.11 4.06 35.91
C LYS A 421 5.08 3.99 37.05
N ASP A 422 4.93 5.06 37.83
CA ASP A 422 3.92 5.15 38.90
C ASP A 422 2.49 5.21 38.37
N GLN A 423 2.27 5.92 37.25
CA GLN A 423 0.97 5.98 36.59
C GLN A 423 0.60 4.61 35.99
N TRP A 424 1.56 3.92 35.36
CA TRP A 424 1.38 2.56 34.88
C TRP A 424 1.02 1.58 36.00
N ALA A 425 1.68 1.68 37.16
CA ALA A 425 1.35 0.84 38.31
C ALA A 425 -0.10 1.05 38.80
N LYS A 426 -0.60 2.29 38.76
CA LYS A 426 -2.01 2.62 39.07
C LYS A 426 -2.96 2.07 38.02
N LEU A 427 -2.62 2.16 36.74
CA LEU A 427 -3.43 1.58 35.65
C LEU A 427 -3.48 0.05 35.72
N ALA A 428 -2.39 -0.61 36.13
CA ALA A 428 -2.37 -2.05 36.37
C ALA A 428 -3.32 -2.45 37.50
N GLU A 429 -3.33 -1.68 38.59
CA GLU A 429 -4.28 -1.88 39.69
C GLU A 429 -5.73 -1.63 39.27
N LEU A 430 -5.97 -0.60 38.47
CA LEU A 430 -7.30 -0.31 37.93
C LEU A 430 -7.81 -1.47 37.06
N CYS A 431 -6.99 -1.96 36.12
CA CYS A 431 -7.38 -3.08 35.26
C CYS A 431 -7.66 -4.34 36.08
N HIS A 432 -6.84 -4.62 37.09
CA HIS A 432 -7.03 -5.76 37.98
C HIS A 432 -8.32 -5.66 38.79
N SER A 433 -8.50 -4.57 39.53
CA SER A 433 -9.65 -4.35 40.42
C SER A 433 -10.99 -4.29 39.67
N LYS A 434 -10.99 -3.76 38.44
CA LYS A 434 -12.18 -3.69 37.58
C LYS A 434 -12.41 -4.95 36.75
N GLY A 435 -11.42 -5.84 36.64
CA GLY A 435 -11.47 -6.99 35.75
C GLY A 435 -11.47 -6.60 34.27
N LEU A 436 -10.73 -5.55 33.90
CA LEU A 436 -10.53 -5.14 32.50
C LEU A 436 -9.46 -6.01 31.83
N ILE A 437 -9.54 -6.16 30.52
CA ILE A 437 -8.59 -6.95 29.72
C ILE A 437 -7.74 -6.00 28.86
N PRO A 438 -6.47 -5.76 29.24
CA PRO A 438 -5.57 -4.96 28.43
C PRO A 438 -5.18 -5.64 27.11
N ILE A 439 -5.07 -4.86 26.04
CA ILE A 439 -4.30 -5.19 24.85
C ILE A 439 -3.25 -4.10 24.62
N PHE A 440 -1.98 -4.48 24.67
CA PHE A 440 -0.86 -3.59 24.47
C PHE A 440 -0.41 -3.61 23.01
N ASP A 441 -0.41 -2.46 22.34
CA ASP A 441 0.31 -2.25 21.09
C ASP A 441 1.78 -1.93 21.40
N LEU A 442 2.69 -2.82 21.01
CA LEU A 442 4.14 -2.74 21.22
C LEU A 442 4.84 -2.61 19.86
N ALA A 443 4.73 -1.43 19.25
CA ALA A 443 5.29 -1.17 17.93
C ALA A 443 6.70 -0.55 17.92
N TYR A 444 7.16 -0.02 19.05
CA TYR A 444 8.35 0.85 19.13
C TYR A 444 9.42 0.37 20.13
N GLN A 445 9.36 -0.89 20.58
CA GLN A 445 10.29 -1.43 21.58
C GLN A 445 11.76 -1.29 21.16
N GLY A 446 12.56 -0.66 22.02
CA GLY A 446 13.98 -0.35 21.80
C GLY A 446 14.20 0.91 20.98
N PHE A 447 13.25 1.26 20.10
CA PHE A 447 13.32 2.42 19.22
C PHE A 447 12.92 3.71 19.94
N ALA A 448 12.12 3.61 21.01
CA ALA A 448 11.59 4.76 21.73
C ALA A 448 12.65 5.39 22.66
N SER A 449 13.19 4.61 23.60
CA SER A 449 14.21 5.09 24.55
C SER A 449 15.65 4.76 24.14
N GLY A 450 15.86 3.81 23.21
CA GLY A 450 17.15 3.17 22.96
C GLY A 450 17.41 1.95 23.84
N SER A 451 16.44 1.57 24.68
CA SER A 451 16.52 0.41 25.58
C SER A 451 15.29 -0.48 25.40
N ILE A 452 15.53 -1.74 25.02
CA ILE A 452 14.47 -2.75 24.90
C ILE A 452 13.77 -3.02 26.24
N ASP A 453 14.47 -2.83 27.36
CA ASP A 453 13.99 -3.13 28.70
C ASP A 453 13.13 -2.01 29.27
N GLU A 454 13.53 -0.76 29.05
CA GLU A 454 12.73 0.40 29.44
C GLU A 454 11.43 0.44 28.62
N ASP A 455 11.51 0.18 27.32
CA ASP A 455 10.37 0.26 26.41
C ASP A 455 9.35 -0.88 26.61
N ALA A 456 9.76 -2.01 27.19
CA ALA A 456 8.87 -3.11 27.56
C ALA A 456 8.55 -3.17 29.05
N TRP A 457 8.96 -2.16 29.84
CA TRP A 457 8.81 -2.19 31.29
C TRP A 457 7.36 -2.43 31.73
N VAL A 458 6.38 -1.80 31.06
CA VAL A 458 4.95 -1.96 31.38
C VAL A 458 4.48 -3.41 31.21
N ILE A 459 4.95 -4.10 30.17
CA ILE A 459 4.58 -5.49 29.90
C ILE A 459 5.09 -6.40 31.03
N LYS A 460 6.35 -6.21 31.43
CA LYS A 460 6.97 -6.93 32.54
C LYS A 460 6.27 -6.62 33.85
N HIS A 461 5.90 -5.37 34.07
CA HIS A 461 5.20 -4.93 35.27
C HIS A 461 3.83 -5.62 35.38
N PHE A 462 3.02 -5.60 34.33
CA PHE A 462 1.70 -6.26 34.32
C PHE A 462 1.83 -7.77 34.54
N LEU A 463 2.79 -8.43 33.88
CA LEU A 463 3.03 -9.87 34.04
C LEU A 463 3.36 -10.26 35.49
N ASN A 464 4.25 -9.50 36.14
CA ASN A 464 4.84 -9.85 37.42
C ASN A 464 4.03 -9.37 38.63
N VAL A 465 3.52 -8.15 38.56
CA VAL A 465 2.85 -7.49 39.69
C VAL A 465 1.38 -7.87 39.76
N ARG A 466 0.79 -8.29 38.65
CA ARG A 466 -0.62 -8.74 38.57
C ARG A 466 -0.71 -10.07 37.82
N PRO A 467 -0.20 -11.18 38.40
CA PRO A 467 -0.18 -12.47 37.72
C PRO A 467 -1.59 -13.03 37.45
N GLN A 468 -2.65 -12.49 38.04
CA GLN A 468 -4.02 -12.88 37.69
C GLN A 468 -4.61 -12.08 36.51
N LEU A 469 -3.93 -11.05 36.00
CA LEU A 469 -4.37 -10.35 34.79
C LEU A 469 -4.11 -11.21 33.56
N GLU A 470 -5.11 -11.23 32.68
CA GLU A 470 -5.02 -11.78 31.33
C GLU A 470 -4.97 -10.61 30.37
N PHE A 471 -4.04 -10.63 29.43
CA PHE A 471 -3.82 -9.51 28.52
C PHE A 471 -3.16 -9.98 27.22
N CYS A 472 -3.24 -9.13 26.21
CA CYS A 472 -2.62 -9.35 24.91
C CYS A 472 -1.46 -8.38 24.68
N VAL A 473 -0.45 -8.80 23.91
CA VAL A 473 0.62 -7.93 23.40
C VAL A 473 0.70 -8.09 21.89
N ALA A 474 0.37 -7.03 21.17
CA ALA A 474 0.49 -6.91 19.72
C ALA A 474 1.86 -6.31 19.36
N GLN A 475 2.82 -7.18 19.04
CA GLN A 475 4.21 -6.79 18.79
C GLN A 475 4.47 -6.56 17.29
N SER A 476 5.15 -5.45 16.96
CA SER A 476 5.62 -5.17 15.59
C SER A 476 7.14 -5.12 15.52
N PHE A 477 7.68 -5.64 14.42
CA PHE A 477 9.09 -5.47 14.06
C PHE A 477 9.31 -4.46 12.93
N SER A 478 8.29 -3.67 12.56
CA SER A 478 8.40 -2.75 11.44
C SER A 478 9.35 -1.59 11.69
N LYS A 479 9.47 -1.11 12.93
CA LYS A 479 10.25 0.10 13.26
C LYS A 479 11.61 -0.25 13.83
N ASN A 480 11.62 -1.04 14.90
CA ASN A 480 12.85 -1.42 15.61
C ASN A 480 13.81 -2.28 14.76
N PHE A 481 13.33 -3.00 13.74
CA PHE A 481 14.16 -3.69 12.75
C PHE A 481 14.17 -3.02 11.38
N GLY A 482 13.46 -1.90 11.19
CA GLY A 482 13.30 -1.29 9.85
C GLY A 482 12.55 -2.15 8.83
N LEU A 483 11.88 -3.23 9.24
CA LEU A 483 11.20 -4.19 8.37
C LEU A 483 9.75 -3.76 8.05
N TYR A 484 9.57 -2.50 7.66
CA TYR A 484 8.24 -1.90 7.40
C TYR A 484 7.43 -2.73 6.40
N GLY A 485 8.02 -3.04 5.25
CA GLY A 485 7.39 -3.77 4.15
C GLY A 485 7.34 -5.29 4.30
N GLN A 486 8.21 -5.89 5.13
CA GLN A 486 8.23 -7.35 5.32
C GLN A 486 7.09 -7.87 6.21
N ARG A 487 6.40 -6.95 6.89
CA ARG A 487 5.22 -7.22 7.71
C ARG A 487 5.45 -8.29 8.80
N THR A 488 6.58 -8.22 9.48
CA THR A 488 6.91 -9.13 10.60
C THR A 488 6.31 -8.66 11.93
N GLY A 489 5.65 -9.56 12.65
CA GLY A 489 5.05 -9.30 13.97
C GLY A 489 4.64 -10.58 14.69
N ALA A 490 4.21 -10.42 15.93
CA ALA A 490 3.68 -11.50 16.76
C ALA A 490 2.53 -10.99 17.63
N LEU A 491 1.57 -11.87 17.92
CA LEU A 491 0.59 -11.68 18.98
C LEU A 491 0.92 -12.64 20.13
N HIS A 492 0.97 -12.09 21.34
CA HIS A 492 1.11 -12.86 22.57
C HIS A 492 -0.15 -12.71 23.42
N VAL A 493 -0.68 -13.83 23.91
CA VAL A 493 -1.83 -13.84 24.81
C VAL A 493 -1.41 -14.48 26.13
N VAL A 494 -1.49 -13.69 27.21
CA VAL A 494 -1.17 -14.12 28.57
C VAL A 494 -2.43 -14.63 29.23
N SER A 495 -2.44 -15.90 29.62
CA SER A 495 -3.52 -16.54 30.36
C SER A 495 -3.19 -16.66 31.86
N ARG A 496 -4.22 -16.85 32.68
CA ARG A 496 -4.03 -17.28 34.07
C ARG A 496 -3.41 -18.68 34.11
N THR A 497 -2.52 -18.91 35.08
CA THR A 497 -2.02 -20.25 35.37
C THR A 497 -3.10 -21.05 36.07
N THR A 498 -3.57 -22.13 35.45
CA THR A 498 -4.52 -23.07 36.07
C THR A 498 -3.90 -24.44 36.34
N SER A 499 -2.83 -24.80 35.60
CA SER A 499 -2.06 -26.04 35.76
C SER A 499 -0.71 -25.92 35.03
N GLU A 500 0.36 -26.52 35.59
CA GLU A 500 1.65 -26.65 34.91
C GLU A 500 1.64 -27.75 33.83
N THR A 501 0.79 -28.76 33.97
CA THR A 501 0.77 -29.95 33.09
C THR A 501 -0.20 -29.84 31.91
N ASP A 502 -1.23 -28.99 32.01
CA ASP A 502 -2.14 -28.67 30.89
C ASP A 502 -2.49 -27.17 30.91
N PRO A 503 -1.59 -26.32 30.41
CA PRO A 503 -1.78 -24.89 30.46
C PRO A 503 -2.86 -24.42 29.46
N VAL A 504 -3.71 -23.49 29.89
CA VAL A 504 -4.76 -22.86 29.06
C VAL A 504 -4.19 -22.24 27.78
N SER A 505 -2.94 -21.79 27.81
CA SER A 505 -2.22 -21.25 26.65
C SER A 505 -2.22 -22.19 25.43
N ARG A 506 -2.27 -23.51 25.64
CA ARG A 506 -2.38 -24.50 24.55
C ARG A 506 -3.72 -24.39 23.81
N ILE A 507 -4.82 -24.21 24.55
CA ILE A 507 -6.17 -24.03 24.00
C ILE A 507 -6.27 -22.68 23.30
N VAL A 508 -5.70 -21.63 23.92
CA VAL A 508 -5.60 -20.29 23.32
C VAL A 508 -4.85 -20.35 21.99
N LEU A 509 -3.68 -21.00 21.96
CA LEU A 509 -2.89 -21.18 20.75
C LEU A 509 -3.69 -21.88 19.63
N SER A 510 -4.42 -22.95 19.97
CA SER A 510 -5.26 -23.65 18.98
C SER A 510 -6.32 -22.73 18.36
N ASN A 511 -6.97 -21.88 19.17
CA ASN A 511 -7.97 -20.92 18.68
C ASN A 511 -7.33 -19.80 17.84
N LEU A 512 -6.16 -19.30 18.24
CA LEU A 512 -5.40 -18.33 17.46
C LEU A 512 -5.00 -18.90 16.10
N CYS A 513 -4.49 -20.14 16.05
CA CYS A 513 -4.17 -20.82 14.80
C CYS A 513 -5.40 -20.96 13.89
N ASN A 514 -6.58 -21.26 14.44
CA ASN A 514 -7.81 -21.32 13.67
C ASN A 514 -8.18 -19.96 13.05
N LEU A 515 -8.03 -18.86 13.80
CA LEU A 515 -8.23 -17.50 13.29
C LEU A 515 -7.24 -17.18 12.16
N VAL A 516 -5.94 -17.37 12.41
CA VAL A 516 -4.87 -17.13 11.44
C VAL A 516 -5.11 -17.91 10.14
N ARG A 517 -5.51 -19.18 10.26
CA ARG A 517 -5.79 -20.05 9.11
C ARG A 517 -6.91 -19.49 8.23
N GLY A 518 -7.94 -18.91 8.85
CA GLY A 518 -9.09 -18.32 8.16
C GLY A 518 -8.83 -16.92 7.58
N GLU A 519 -7.91 -16.14 8.17
CA GLU A 519 -7.64 -14.78 7.70
C GLU A 519 -6.61 -14.72 6.57
N TYR A 520 -5.45 -15.33 6.76
CA TYR A 520 -4.34 -15.23 5.80
C TYR A 520 -3.55 -16.54 5.65
N SER A 521 -4.13 -17.65 6.07
CA SER A 521 -3.55 -19.00 6.00
C SER A 521 -2.30 -19.17 6.87
N LEU A 522 -1.17 -18.60 6.45
CA LEU A 522 0.15 -18.73 7.06
C LEU A 522 0.86 -17.38 7.00
N PRO A 523 1.68 -17.03 8.00
CA PRO A 523 2.39 -15.75 8.03
C PRO A 523 3.59 -15.70 7.05
N PRO A 524 4.06 -14.49 6.65
CA PRO A 524 5.23 -14.34 5.78
C PRO A 524 6.54 -14.76 6.46
N ARG A 525 7.38 -15.51 5.74
CA ARG A 525 8.64 -16.07 6.27
C ARG A 525 9.83 -15.12 6.30
N ALA A 526 10.04 -14.35 5.23
CA ALA A 526 11.32 -13.63 5.01
C ALA A 526 11.71 -12.75 6.20
N GLY A 527 10.76 -11.95 6.69
CA GLY A 527 11.02 -11.06 7.81
C GLY A 527 11.17 -11.76 9.17
N SER A 528 10.48 -12.87 9.43
CA SER A 528 10.71 -13.66 10.66
C SER A 528 12.07 -14.34 10.64
N ASP A 529 12.50 -14.81 9.48
CA ASP A 529 13.83 -15.39 9.30
C ASP A 529 14.95 -14.39 9.60
N ILE A 530 14.81 -13.12 9.20
CA ILE A 530 15.77 -12.05 9.53
C ILE A 530 15.80 -11.82 11.05
N VAL A 531 14.63 -11.56 11.65
CA VAL A 531 14.55 -11.26 13.10
C VAL A 531 15.08 -12.43 13.93
N LYS A 532 14.71 -13.66 13.58
CA LYS A 532 15.21 -14.88 14.23
C LYS A 532 16.72 -14.97 14.15
N THR A 533 17.33 -14.80 12.97
CA THR A 533 18.79 -14.88 12.81
C THR A 533 19.50 -13.82 13.67
N VAL A 534 19.01 -12.58 13.67
CA VAL A 534 19.58 -11.50 14.51
C VAL A 534 19.44 -11.82 15.99
N LEU A 535 18.23 -12.18 16.45
CA LEU A 535 17.97 -12.41 17.86
C LEU A 535 18.59 -13.71 18.38
N ALA A 536 18.82 -14.72 17.56
CA ALA A 536 19.47 -15.96 17.98
C ALA A 536 20.99 -15.80 18.19
N SER A 537 21.65 -14.91 17.44
CA SER A 537 23.08 -14.64 17.58
C SER A 537 23.35 -13.54 18.60
N ARG A 538 24.25 -13.79 19.57
CA ARG A 538 24.66 -12.76 20.53
C ARG A 538 25.31 -11.56 19.81
N GLU A 539 26.19 -11.82 18.84
CA GLU A 539 26.91 -10.79 18.10
C GLU A 539 25.95 -9.91 17.28
N LEU A 540 25.07 -10.53 16.47
CA LEU A 540 24.11 -9.77 15.67
C LEU A 540 23.13 -9.00 16.55
N ARG A 541 22.74 -9.56 17.69
CA ARG A 541 21.87 -8.87 18.65
C ARG A 541 22.51 -7.64 19.26
N GLU A 542 23.81 -7.67 19.59
CA GLU A 542 24.53 -6.49 20.04
C GLU A 542 24.63 -5.43 18.93
N ASN A 543 24.93 -5.83 17.68
CA ASN A 543 24.93 -4.91 16.54
C ASN A 543 23.55 -4.27 16.32
N TRP A 544 22.48 -5.05 16.49
CA TRP A 544 21.11 -4.52 16.44
C TRP A 544 20.82 -3.53 17.57
N TYR A 545 21.33 -3.78 18.79
CA TYR A 545 21.22 -2.80 19.87
C TYR A 545 21.96 -1.50 19.55
N ASP A 546 23.11 -1.57 18.89
CA ASP A 546 23.83 -0.38 18.44
C ASP A 546 23.02 0.39 17.38
N ASP A 547 22.39 -0.31 16.43
CA ASP A 547 21.48 0.30 15.44
C ASP A 547 20.28 1.00 16.13
N LEU A 548 19.68 0.38 17.15
CA LEU A 548 18.60 1.00 17.94
C LEU A 548 19.06 2.25 18.69
N ARG A 549 20.24 2.21 19.32
CA ARG A 549 20.83 3.36 20.02
C ARG A 549 21.17 4.48 19.05
N HIS A 550 21.64 4.15 17.84
CA HIS A 550 21.86 5.12 16.78
C HIS A 550 20.55 5.82 16.38
N MET A 551 19.51 5.06 16.05
CA MET A 551 18.21 5.62 15.63
C MET A 551 17.56 6.49 16.71
N SER A 552 17.48 5.97 17.94
CA SER A 552 16.89 6.69 19.07
C SER A 552 17.74 7.91 19.47
N GLY A 553 19.06 7.80 19.43
CA GLY A 553 19.99 8.89 19.68
C GLY A 553 19.80 10.05 18.71
N ARG A 554 19.69 9.75 17.41
CA ARG A 554 19.43 10.75 16.37
C ARG A 554 18.09 11.46 16.56
N ILE A 555 17.03 10.72 16.90
CA ILE A 555 15.70 11.30 17.20
C ILE A 555 15.78 12.25 18.39
N LYS A 556 16.47 11.87 19.46
CA LYS A 556 16.69 12.74 20.64
C LYS A 556 17.48 14.00 20.25
N ALA A 557 18.51 13.86 19.42
CA ALA A 557 19.27 15.00 18.92
C ALA A 557 18.39 15.97 18.10
N MET A 558 17.48 15.45 17.27
CA MET A 558 16.54 16.29 16.50
C MET A 558 15.46 16.94 17.36
N ARG A 559 15.02 16.30 18.45
CA ARG A 559 14.17 16.95 19.47
C ARG A 559 14.89 18.14 20.10
N GLN A 560 16.14 17.94 20.51
CA GLN A 560 16.95 19.01 21.09
C GLN A 560 17.18 20.14 20.10
N ALA A 561 17.59 19.83 18.86
CA ALA A 561 17.85 20.84 17.84
C ALA A 561 16.60 21.67 17.48
N LEU A 562 15.43 21.04 17.36
CA LEU A 562 14.18 21.76 17.10
C LEU A 562 13.81 22.67 18.27
N TYR A 563 13.92 22.17 19.50
CA TYR A 563 13.68 22.96 20.71
C TYR A 563 14.63 24.16 20.77
N ASP A 564 15.93 23.94 20.61
CA ASP A 564 16.95 25.00 20.68
C ASP A 564 16.70 26.09 19.64
N GLU A 565 16.31 25.73 18.41
CA GLU A 565 15.97 26.70 17.38
C GLU A 565 14.71 27.51 17.70
N LEU A 566 13.66 26.90 18.26
CA LEU A 566 12.45 27.61 18.69
C LEU A 566 12.74 28.59 19.84
N ILE A 567 13.59 28.18 20.79
CA ILE A 567 14.05 29.07 21.87
C ILE A 567 14.91 30.21 21.31
N ARG A 568 15.84 29.92 20.39
CA ARG A 568 16.68 30.93 19.73
C ARG A 568 15.85 31.96 18.96
N LEU A 569 14.75 31.54 18.34
CA LEU A 569 13.79 32.42 17.65
C LEU A 569 12.84 33.15 18.60
N SER A 570 12.85 32.83 19.90
CA SER A 570 11.90 33.34 20.89
C SER A 570 10.44 33.13 20.45
N THR A 571 10.17 31.95 19.89
CA THR A 571 8.84 31.58 19.39
C THR A 571 7.81 31.60 20.53
N PRO A 572 6.64 32.26 20.37
CA PRO A 572 5.65 32.36 21.45
C PRO A 572 5.20 30.99 21.99
N GLY A 573 4.92 30.94 23.29
CA GLY A 573 4.49 29.73 24.00
C GLY A 573 5.64 28.93 24.61
N THR A 574 5.33 27.73 25.11
CA THR A 574 6.30 26.77 25.67
C THR A 574 6.48 25.58 24.73
N TRP A 575 7.71 25.09 24.65
CA TRP A 575 8.13 24.04 23.72
C TRP A 575 8.82 22.85 24.40
N ASP A 576 8.89 22.85 25.74
CA ASP A 576 9.53 21.81 26.56
C ASP A 576 8.96 20.41 26.30
N HIS A 577 7.69 20.34 25.89
CA HIS A 577 7.02 19.08 25.57
C HIS A 577 7.73 18.31 24.45
N ILE A 578 8.39 18.99 23.50
CA ILE A 578 9.18 18.37 22.42
C ILE A 578 10.28 17.47 23.00
N LEU A 579 10.89 17.85 24.12
CA LEU A 579 11.95 17.10 24.80
C LEU A 579 11.38 15.97 25.67
N SER A 580 10.24 16.20 26.32
CA SER A 580 9.62 15.22 27.22
C SER A 580 8.90 14.08 26.49
N GLN A 581 8.42 14.33 25.26
CA GLN A 581 7.76 13.34 24.44
C GLN A 581 8.77 12.32 23.88
N ILE A 582 8.32 11.08 23.74
CA ILE A 582 9.14 9.90 23.46
C ILE A 582 8.81 9.34 22.06
N GLY A 583 9.82 8.74 21.42
CA GLY A 583 9.66 7.99 20.18
C GLY A 583 9.63 8.84 18.92
N MET A 584 9.01 8.31 17.85
CA MET A 584 9.06 8.91 16.50
C MET A 584 8.32 10.24 16.38
N PHE A 585 7.33 10.48 17.24
CA PHE A 585 6.37 11.56 17.01
C PHE A 585 6.41 12.61 18.11
N SER A 586 6.13 13.84 17.72
CA SER A 586 5.87 14.94 18.63
C SER A 586 4.53 15.56 18.28
N TYR A 587 3.70 15.83 19.29
CA TYR A 587 2.55 16.70 19.12
C TYR A 587 2.97 18.13 19.39
N THR A 588 2.99 18.95 18.34
CA THR A 588 3.51 20.33 18.45
C THR A 588 2.57 21.24 19.23
N GLY A 589 1.26 20.96 19.19
CA GLY A 589 0.22 21.85 19.71
C GLY A 589 -0.22 22.94 18.72
N LEU A 590 0.26 22.89 17.48
CA LEU A 590 -0.19 23.79 16.41
C LEU A 590 -1.63 23.49 16.02
N SER A 591 -2.41 24.54 15.75
CA SER A 591 -3.79 24.40 15.27
C SER A 591 -3.82 23.86 13.83
N GLU A 592 -4.97 23.38 13.38
CA GLU A 592 -5.13 22.93 11.99
C GLU A 592 -4.86 24.08 11.00
N GLU A 593 -5.29 25.31 11.32
CA GLU A 593 -5.05 26.50 10.51
C GLU A 593 -3.54 26.80 10.39
N GLN A 594 -2.81 26.70 11.49
CA GLN A 594 -1.36 26.87 11.51
C GLN A 594 -0.65 25.78 10.70
N VAL A 595 -1.08 24.51 10.81
CA VAL A 595 -0.55 23.40 10.01
C VAL A 595 -0.79 23.63 8.52
N LEU A 596 -1.99 24.06 8.13
CA LEU A 596 -2.32 24.34 6.73
C LEU A 596 -1.52 25.53 6.20
N ALA A 597 -1.31 26.57 7.01
CA ALA A 597 -0.45 27.69 6.68
C ALA A 597 1.00 27.25 6.48
N ILE A 598 1.55 26.41 7.38
CA ILE A 598 2.89 25.82 7.24
C ILE A 598 3.03 25.09 5.91
N ARG A 599 2.06 24.24 5.55
CA ARG A 599 2.11 23.49 4.30
C ARG A 599 2.06 24.40 3.07
N SER A 600 1.18 25.40 3.09
CA SER A 600 0.97 26.29 1.92
C SER A 600 2.08 27.31 1.70
N ARG A 601 2.71 27.80 2.78
CA ARG A 601 3.73 28.87 2.73
C ARG A 601 5.15 28.33 2.71
N HIS A 602 5.38 27.19 3.34
CA HIS A 602 6.71 26.65 3.62
C HIS A 602 6.90 25.22 3.12
N HIS A 603 5.93 24.63 2.42
CA HIS A 603 6.08 23.28 1.84
C HIS A 603 6.46 22.19 2.86
N ILE A 604 6.08 22.37 4.13
CA ILE A 604 6.30 21.39 5.20
C ILE A 604 5.01 20.60 5.43
N TYR A 605 5.13 19.28 5.32
CA TYR A 605 4.00 18.36 5.37
C TYR A 605 3.94 17.69 6.73
N MET A 606 2.92 18.01 7.53
CA MET A 606 2.61 17.41 8.82
C MET A 606 1.12 17.10 8.95
N LEU A 607 0.72 16.26 9.92
CA LEU A 607 -0.71 15.96 10.10
C LEU A 607 -1.47 17.18 10.61
N LYS A 608 -2.75 17.31 10.23
CA LYS A 608 -3.68 18.37 10.66
C LYS A 608 -3.76 18.51 12.16
N SER A 609 -3.60 17.41 12.89
CA SER A 609 -3.59 17.41 14.35
C SER A 609 -2.33 18.06 14.98
N GLY A 610 -1.38 18.55 14.17
CA GLY A 610 -0.10 19.06 14.64
C GLY A 610 0.94 17.98 14.95
N ARG A 611 0.72 16.72 14.50
CA ARG A 611 1.70 15.64 14.70
C ARG A 611 2.83 15.79 13.69
N ILE A 612 4.07 15.82 14.17
CA ILE A 612 5.28 15.69 13.35
C ILE A 612 6.01 14.37 13.61
N SER A 613 6.62 13.83 12.56
CA SER A 613 7.62 12.78 12.62
C SER A 613 8.99 13.41 12.86
N MET A 614 9.56 13.21 14.05
CA MET A 614 10.93 13.63 14.37
C MET A 614 11.95 12.98 13.44
N CYS A 615 11.59 11.85 12.83
CA CYS A 615 12.44 11.16 11.87
C CYS A 615 12.65 11.94 10.58
N GLY A 616 11.74 12.85 10.20
CA GLY A 616 11.89 13.70 9.01
C GLY A 616 12.79 14.93 9.22
N LEU A 617 13.17 15.20 10.47
CA LEU A 617 14.11 16.28 10.80
C LEU A 617 15.55 15.80 10.66
N ASN A 618 16.42 16.70 10.22
CA ASN A 618 17.87 16.54 10.12
C ASN A 618 18.55 17.91 10.31
N HIS A 619 19.88 17.91 10.41
CA HIS A 619 20.63 19.15 10.63
C HIS A 619 20.50 20.17 9.49
N LYS A 620 20.09 19.74 8.29
CA LYS A 620 19.93 20.61 7.11
C LYS A 620 18.57 21.34 7.13
N ASN A 621 17.53 20.74 7.70
CA ASN A 621 16.17 21.27 7.64
C ASN A 621 15.60 21.77 8.98
N VAL A 622 16.17 21.40 10.13
CA VAL A 622 15.58 21.70 11.45
C VAL A 622 15.42 23.21 11.68
N GLY A 623 16.40 24.01 11.26
CA GLY A 623 16.31 25.48 11.35
C GLY A 623 15.27 26.09 10.42
N TYR A 624 15.02 25.48 9.25
CA TYR A 624 13.94 25.90 8.34
C TYR A 624 12.57 25.59 8.95
N VAL A 625 12.41 24.38 9.47
CA VAL A 625 11.17 23.95 10.15
C VAL A 625 10.86 24.85 11.35
N ALA A 626 11.85 25.16 12.19
CA ALA A 626 11.66 26.06 13.33
C ALA A 626 11.21 27.46 12.91
N LYS A 627 11.78 28.02 11.83
CA LYS A 627 11.36 29.31 11.26
C LYS A 627 9.93 29.28 10.73
N ALA A 628 9.53 28.20 10.07
CA ALA A 628 8.16 28.04 9.58
C ALA A 628 7.14 27.94 10.72
N ILE A 629 7.49 27.25 11.81
CA ILE A 629 6.69 27.20 13.03
C ILE A 629 6.59 28.59 13.66
N ASP A 630 7.71 29.31 13.81
CA ASP A 630 7.72 30.68 14.35
C ASP A 630 6.83 31.64 13.54
N ASP A 631 6.92 31.59 12.21
CA ASP A 631 6.09 32.40 11.31
C ASP A 631 4.60 32.19 11.57
N VAL A 632 4.11 30.94 11.56
CA VAL A 632 2.67 30.70 11.68
C VAL A 632 2.15 30.96 13.09
N VAL A 633 2.96 30.71 14.12
CA VAL A 633 2.58 31.01 15.51
C VAL A 633 2.39 32.50 15.72
N ARG A 634 3.14 33.35 14.99
CA ARG A 634 3.01 34.81 15.08
C ARG A 634 1.94 35.39 14.16
N THR A 635 1.69 34.76 13.02
CA THR A 635 0.90 35.37 11.93
C THR A 635 -0.48 34.74 11.73
N VAL A 636 -0.74 33.57 12.30
CA VAL A 636 -2.02 32.86 12.21
C VAL A 636 -2.63 32.79 13.61
N VAL A 637 -3.67 33.61 13.81
CA VAL A 637 -4.39 33.78 15.09
C VAL A 637 -5.70 33.01 15.06
#